data_AF-A0A926ZIZ3-F1
#
_entry.id   AF-A0A926ZIZ3-F1
#
_cell.length_a   1.000
_cell.length_b   1.000
_cell.length_c   1.000
_cell.angle_alpha   90.00
_cell.angle_beta   90.00
_cell.angle_gamma   90.00
#
_symmetry.space_group_name_H-M   'P 1'
#
loop_
_entity.id
_entity.type
_entity.pdbx_description
1 polymer ?
#
loop_
_entity_poly.entity_id
_entity_poly.type
_entity_poly.pdbx_seq_one_letter_code
_entity_poly.pdbx_strand_id
1 'polypeptide(L)'
;MRLTCDPPRPTHFVLKFIVSALAIATAAAPKTSLAQQTLAPERDVALVFCSLSQQNSCASLDWFADNIFAQTPEIPDVQASSPQTGTPSLQTEPSASQEKPFVPQNLPLVPSSTLLAPSRYGIAPNISVITPTAYGKSWGSISVGLGLQPRTRFTNEADGVLGVGFGLGDGRKAVGVDIGVSIADLDTAEDGSISFKLHRQLPDDFAVAVGVLNAIDWGLTDSGTSVYGVVTKRFRLRDRVDRPFSQLYVSAGVGSGQFRSESNINKDANSVGFFSSVAVRVAEPVNLIAEWSGQDLTIGLSVLPFRNIPLVVTPGVTDITGSAGDGSRFILGVGYLISF
;
A
#
# COMPACT_ATOMS: atom_id res chain seq x y z
N MET A 1 -36.40 -42.45 10.25
CA MET A 1 -35.00 -42.49 9.79
C MET A 1 -34.55 -41.04 9.61
N ARG A 2 -33.93 -40.44 10.63
CA ARG A 2 -33.42 -39.06 10.63
C ARG A 2 -31.89 -39.17 10.66
N LEU A 3 -31.22 -38.65 9.63
CA LEU A 3 -29.77 -38.52 9.59
C LEU A 3 -29.42 -37.10 10.03
N THR A 4 -28.84 -36.99 11.21
CA THR A 4 -28.22 -35.77 11.75
C THR A 4 -26.77 -35.73 11.27
N CYS A 5 -26.41 -34.72 10.48
CA CYS A 5 -25.02 -34.41 10.16
C CYS A 5 -24.50 -33.40 11.19
N ASP A 6 -23.44 -33.78 11.89
CA ASP A 6 -22.72 -32.95 12.86
C ASP A 6 -21.60 -32.19 12.12
N PRO A 7 -21.40 -30.87 12.32
CA PRO A 7 -20.32 -30.14 11.66
C PRO A 7 -18.94 -30.41 12.29
N PRO A 8 -17.85 -30.42 11.51
CA PRO A 8 -16.51 -30.71 12.02
C PRO A 8 -15.96 -29.52 12.82
N ARG A 9 -15.32 -29.82 13.96
CA ARG A 9 -14.63 -28.84 14.81
C ARG A 9 -13.30 -28.41 14.17
N PRO A 10 -12.88 -27.13 14.30
CA PRO A 10 -11.59 -26.67 13.78
C PRO A 10 -10.44 -27.21 14.63
N THR A 11 -9.53 -27.96 14.01
CA THR A 11 -8.33 -28.51 14.65
C THR A 11 -7.20 -27.48 14.75
N HIS A 12 -6.53 -27.46 15.91
CA HIS A 12 -5.41 -26.62 16.38
C HIS A 12 -4.11 -26.65 15.53
N PHE A 13 -4.17 -26.43 14.22
CA PHE A 13 -2.99 -26.51 13.34
C PHE A 13 -2.23 -25.18 13.16
N VAL A 14 -2.86 -24.04 13.48
CA VAL A 14 -2.32 -22.69 13.18
C VAL A 14 -1.12 -22.31 14.07
N LEU A 15 -0.99 -22.87 15.27
CA LEU A 15 0.03 -22.42 16.22
C LEU A 15 1.44 -22.97 15.96
N LYS A 16 1.59 -24.08 15.22
CA LYS A 16 2.90 -24.75 15.05
C LYS A 16 3.76 -24.18 13.91
N PHE A 17 3.18 -23.47 12.95
CA PHE A 17 3.94 -22.89 11.82
C PHE A 17 4.59 -21.54 12.14
N ILE A 18 4.06 -20.80 13.11
CA ILE A 18 4.56 -19.46 13.47
C ILE A 18 5.96 -19.52 14.11
N VAL A 19 6.34 -20.63 14.76
CA VAL A 19 7.61 -20.74 15.50
C VAL A 19 8.80 -21.09 14.60
N SER A 20 8.60 -21.75 13.44
CA SER A 20 9.72 -22.19 12.58
C SER A 20 10.26 -21.12 11.62
N ALA A 21 9.44 -20.15 11.20
CA ALA A 21 9.87 -19.11 10.26
C ALA A 21 10.83 -18.06 10.88
N LEU A 22 10.93 -18.01 12.22
CA LEU A 22 11.77 -17.05 12.94
C LEU A 22 13.26 -17.44 12.95
N ALA A 23 13.60 -18.69 12.62
CA ALA A 23 14.96 -19.22 12.77
C ALA A 23 15.90 -18.96 11.57
N ILE A 24 15.38 -18.52 10.41
CA ILE A 24 16.20 -18.45 9.18
C ILE A 24 16.79 -17.03 8.92
N ALA A 25 16.38 -16.01 9.67
CA ALA A 25 16.83 -14.62 9.43
C ALA A 25 18.12 -14.20 10.19
N THR A 26 18.87 -15.14 10.79
CA THR A 26 20.08 -14.82 11.57
C THR A 26 21.34 -15.49 11.04
N ALA A 27 21.73 -15.20 9.79
CA ALA A 27 23.11 -15.43 9.35
C ALA A 27 23.49 -14.56 8.15
N ALA A 28 24.70 -13.95 8.25
CA ALA A 28 25.53 -13.36 7.18
C ALA A 28 25.32 -11.87 6.74
N ALA A 29 26.06 -10.99 7.44
CA ALA A 29 26.98 -9.87 7.04
C ALA A 29 27.14 -9.47 5.53
N PRO A 30 27.68 -8.26 5.15
CA PRO A 30 28.67 -7.43 5.86
C PRO A 30 28.42 -5.90 5.92
N LYS A 31 29.29 -5.21 6.69
CA LYS A 31 29.37 -3.74 6.81
C LYS A 31 30.13 -3.15 5.62
N THR A 32 29.47 -2.34 4.81
CA THR A 32 30.14 -1.42 3.88
C THR A 32 29.44 -0.06 3.90
N SER A 33 30.22 0.96 4.25
CA SER A 33 29.81 2.37 4.33
C SER A 33 29.87 2.99 2.94
N LEU A 34 28.76 3.56 2.48
CA LEU A 34 28.73 4.59 1.45
C LEU A 34 27.49 5.47 1.61
N ALA A 35 27.71 6.77 1.55
CA ALA A 35 26.78 7.83 1.94
C ALA A 35 25.40 7.70 1.25
N GLN A 36 24.39 7.42 2.05
CA GLN A 36 23.02 7.26 1.60
C GLN A 36 22.32 8.62 1.65
N GLN A 37 22.10 9.23 0.48
CA GLN A 37 21.14 10.32 0.35
C GLN A 37 19.75 9.77 0.65
N THR A 38 19.25 10.09 1.84
CA THR A 38 17.96 9.67 2.38
C THR A 38 16.83 10.28 1.55
N LEU A 39 16.26 9.49 0.64
CA LEU A 39 14.97 9.77 0.00
C LEU A 39 13.83 9.41 0.98
N ALA A 40 12.73 10.16 0.90
CA ALA A 40 11.55 10.04 1.75
C ALA A 40 11.00 8.59 1.80
N PRO A 41 10.35 8.18 2.91
CA PRO A 41 9.73 6.86 3.04
C PRO A 41 8.82 6.51 1.85
N GLU A 42 9.12 5.41 1.15
CA GLU A 42 8.13 4.74 0.29
C GLU A 42 7.06 4.14 1.20
N ARG A 43 5.93 4.83 1.31
CA ARG A 43 4.71 4.33 1.95
C ARG A 43 3.87 3.69 0.86
N ASP A 44 3.72 2.38 0.92
CA ASP A 44 2.93 1.61 -0.04
C ASP A 44 1.44 1.83 0.23
N VAL A 45 0.70 2.23 -0.79
CA VAL A 45 -0.76 2.39 -0.76
C VAL A 45 -1.44 1.14 -1.32
N ALA A 46 -0.68 0.12 -1.74
CA ALA A 46 -1.23 -1.15 -2.19
C ALA A 46 -2.07 -1.80 -1.07
N LEU A 47 -3.37 -1.56 -1.14
CA LEU A 47 -4.37 -2.47 -0.63
C LEU A 47 -4.28 -3.67 -1.55
N VAL A 48 -3.90 -4.82 -0.98
CA VAL A 48 -4.10 -6.09 -1.67
C VAL A 48 -5.60 -6.28 -1.69
N PHE A 49 -6.24 -5.81 -2.76
CA PHE A 49 -7.63 -6.11 -3.02
C PHE A 49 -7.70 -7.60 -3.31
N CYS A 50 -8.58 -8.29 -2.59
CA CYS A 50 -8.89 -9.67 -2.94
C CYS A 50 -9.34 -9.68 -4.41
N SER A 51 -8.89 -10.69 -5.15
CA SER A 51 -9.39 -10.91 -6.50
C SER A 51 -10.91 -11.06 -6.42
N LEU A 52 -11.66 -10.11 -7.00
CA LEU A 52 -13.11 -10.14 -7.24
C LEU A 52 -13.48 -11.26 -8.26
N SER A 53 -12.79 -12.40 -8.23
CA SER A 53 -12.98 -13.54 -9.13
C SER A 53 -13.89 -14.61 -8.55
N GLN A 54 -14.44 -14.36 -7.37
CA GLN A 54 -15.31 -15.23 -6.60
C GLN A 54 -16.18 -14.28 -5.81
N GLN A 55 -17.25 -13.78 -6.41
CA GLN A 55 -18.30 -13.03 -5.70
C GLN A 55 -19.54 -13.05 -6.58
N ASN A 56 -20.54 -13.81 -6.12
CA ASN A 56 -21.88 -13.89 -6.71
C ASN A 56 -22.86 -13.21 -5.76
N SER A 57 -22.84 -11.88 -5.67
CA SER A 57 -23.95 -11.06 -5.14
C SER A 57 -23.71 -9.59 -5.49
N CYS A 58 -24.74 -8.89 -6.01
CA CYS A 58 -24.63 -7.55 -6.56
C CYS A 58 -25.62 -6.57 -5.92
N ALA A 59 -25.16 -5.32 -5.75
CA ALA A 59 -26.01 -4.15 -5.59
C ALA A 59 -25.50 -2.97 -6.45
N SER A 60 -26.45 -2.19 -6.99
CA SER A 60 -26.28 -1.16 -8.04
C SER A 60 -25.91 0.23 -7.52
N LEU A 61 -25.05 0.95 -8.26
CA LEU A 61 -24.41 2.24 -7.92
C LEU A 61 -25.17 3.50 -8.39
N ASP A 62 -26.43 3.70 -8.00
CA ASP A 62 -27.23 4.86 -8.46
C ASP A 62 -27.31 6.06 -7.49
N TRP A 63 -26.74 6.00 -6.27
CA TRP A 63 -27.05 6.98 -5.21
C TRP A 63 -25.94 7.99 -4.86
N PHE A 64 -24.72 7.86 -5.40
CA PHE A 64 -23.53 8.58 -4.90
C PHE A 64 -23.43 10.08 -5.27
N ALA A 65 -24.34 10.62 -6.07
CA ALA A 65 -24.17 11.96 -6.67
C ALA A 65 -24.59 13.15 -5.78
N ASP A 66 -25.36 12.95 -4.71
CA ASP A 66 -26.15 14.07 -4.16
C ASP A 66 -25.73 14.65 -2.79
N ASN A 67 -24.74 14.13 -2.06
CA ASN A 67 -24.62 14.47 -0.61
C ASN A 67 -23.23 14.80 -0.02
N ILE A 68 -22.33 15.47 -0.75
CA ILE A 68 -21.09 15.99 -0.12
C ILE A 68 -20.82 17.45 -0.51
N PHE A 69 -21.67 18.37 -0.07
CA PHE A 69 -21.29 19.79 0.14
C PHE A 69 -22.23 20.46 1.16
N ALA A 70 -22.04 20.15 2.45
CA ALA A 70 -22.50 21.03 3.52
C ALA A 70 -21.80 20.67 4.82
N GLN A 71 -20.81 21.49 5.21
CA GLN A 71 -20.57 21.98 6.58
C GLN A 71 -19.09 22.36 6.74
N THR A 72 -18.81 23.66 6.58
CA THR A 72 -17.56 24.29 7.02
C THR A 72 -17.79 24.81 8.44
N PRO A 73 -16.99 24.42 9.45
CA PRO A 73 -17.11 25.01 10.78
C PRO A 73 -16.55 26.44 10.80
N GLU A 74 -17.29 27.37 11.43
CA GLU A 74 -16.87 28.75 11.71
C GLU A 74 -15.73 28.78 12.74
N ILE A 75 -14.72 29.62 12.48
CA ILE A 75 -13.59 29.89 13.37
C ILE A 75 -13.96 31.10 14.25
N PRO A 76 -13.81 31.05 15.58
CA PRO A 76 -14.13 32.20 16.42
C PRO A 76 -13.10 33.33 16.29
N ASP A 77 -13.62 34.56 16.24
CA ASP A 77 -12.86 35.82 16.18
C ASP A 77 -11.95 35.99 17.42
N VAL A 78 -10.64 36.09 17.19
CA VAL A 78 -9.68 36.51 18.21
C VAL A 78 -9.56 38.03 18.19
N GLN A 79 -10.07 38.67 19.24
CA GLN A 79 -9.93 40.12 19.43
C GLN A 79 -8.46 40.52 19.66
N ALA A 80 -7.98 41.47 18.85
CA ALA A 80 -6.67 42.09 19.02
C ALA A 80 -6.69 43.09 20.18
N SER A 81 -5.93 42.81 21.25
CA SER A 81 -5.62 43.79 22.29
C SER A 81 -4.59 44.81 21.78
N SER A 82 -4.81 46.09 22.08
CA SER A 82 -3.99 47.24 21.67
C SER A 82 -2.55 47.21 22.20
N PRO A 83 -1.56 47.76 21.49
CA PRO A 83 -0.18 47.82 21.96
C PRO A 83 0.00 48.87 23.05
N GLN A 84 0.59 48.46 24.18
CA GLN A 84 1.12 49.38 25.19
C GLN A 84 2.32 50.15 24.64
N THR A 85 2.30 51.46 24.84
CA THR A 85 3.36 52.41 24.50
C THR A 85 4.57 52.20 25.40
N GLY A 86 5.55 51.46 24.92
CA GLY A 86 6.88 51.37 25.49
C GLY A 86 7.84 50.99 24.38
N THR A 87 8.65 51.92 23.91
CA THR A 87 9.72 51.66 22.95
C THR A 87 10.75 50.73 23.60
N PRO A 88 10.92 49.47 23.14
CA PRO A 88 12.08 48.70 23.54
C PRO A 88 13.27 49.26 22.76
N SER A 89 14.14 50.00 23.44
CA SER A 89 15.45 50.36 22.87
C SER A 89 16.30 49.09 22.80
N LEU A 90 16.63 48.64 21.59
CA LEU A 90 17.67 47.65 21.37
C LEU A 90 19.01 48.30 21.76
N GLN A 91 19.55 47.94 22.93
CA GLN A 91 20.93 48.26 23.28
C GLN A 91 21.87 47.50 22.32
N THR A 92 22.56 48.25 21.46
CA THR A 92 23.50 47.71 20.47
C THR A 92 24.97 47.85 20.86
N GLU A 93 25.28 48.17 22.13
CA GLU A 93 26.67 48.16 22.61
C GLU A 93 26.87 47.17 23.78
N PRO A 94 27.94 46.37 23.74
CA PRO A 94 28.30 45.49 24.85
C PRO A 94 28.85 46.32 26.02
N SER A 95 28.24 46.20 27.21
CA SER A 95 28.72 46.84 28.46
C SER A 95 29.95 46.17 29.08
N ALA A 96 30.65 45.28 28.37
CA ALA A 96 31.80 44.55 28.89
C ALA A 96 33.03 44.74 27.99
N SER A 97 34.14 45.24 28.58
CA SER A 97 35.40 45.57 27.90
C SER A 97 36.19 44.37 27.33
N GLN A 98 35.57 43.19 27.19
CA GLN A 98 36.21 41.97 26.67
C GLN A 98 35.45 41.31 25.51
N GLU A 99 34.32 41.86 25.08
CA GLU A 99 33.58 41.28 23.96
C GLU A 99 34.19 41.75 22.63
N LYS A 100 34.69 40.80 21.83
CA LYS A 100 35.26 41.10 20.52
C LYS A 100 34.15 41.70 19.63
N PRO A 101 34.43 42.81 18.91
CA PRO A 101 33.45 43.41 18.00
C PRO A 101 32.87 42.37 17.05
N PHE A 102 31.54 42.35 16.92
CA PHE A 102 30.87 41.50 15.94
C PHE A 102 31.38 41.88 14.54
N VAL A 103 32.11 40.96 13.90
CA VAL A 103 32.51 41.10 12.50
C VAL A 103 31.46 40.37 11.67
N PRO A 104 30.60 41.07 10.92
CA PRO A 104 29.65 40.41 10.03
C PRO A 104 30.42 39.57 9.01
N GLN A 105 30.26 38.26 9.06
CA GLN A 105 30.75 37.37 8.01
C GLN A 105 29.85 37.57 6.79
N ASN A 106 30.40 38.09 5.71
CA ASN A 106 29.77 38.05 4.39
C ASN A 106 29.74 36.58 3.94
N LEU A 107 28.83 35.78 4.50
CA LEU A 107 28.48 34.51 3.90
C LEU A 107 27.91 34.81 2.51
N PRO A 108 28.43 34.17 1.45
CA PRO A 108 27.81 34.27 0.14
C PRO A 108 26.33 33.95 0.30
N LEU A 109 25.46 34.87 -0.13
CA LEU A 109 24.05 34.57 -0.30
C LEU A 109 23.99 33.46 -1.35
N VAL A 110 23.90 32.20 -0.92
CA VAL A 110 23.58 31.09 -1.80
C VAL A 110 22.16 31.40 -2.27
N PRO A 111 21.94 31.76 -3.55
CA PRO A 111 20.61 32.10 -4.02
C PRO A 111 19.71 30.90 -3.72
N SER A 112 18.58 31.16 -3.06
CA SER A 112 17.54 30.19 -2.69
C SER A 112 16.83 29.57 -3.91
N SER A 113 17.55 29.33 -5.01
CA SER A 113 17.16 28.44 -6.11
C SER A 113 16.79 27.03 -5.62
N THR A 114 17.13 26.66 -4.39
CA THR A 114 16.64 25.48 -3.68
C THR A 114 15.14 25.54 -3.32
N LEU A 115 14.47 26.69 -3.43
CA LEU A 115 13.02 26.84 -3.16
C LEU A 115 12.11 26.43 -4.33
N LEU A 116 12.70 26.03 -5.47
CA LEU A 116 11.97 25.42 -6.59
C LEU A 116 12.44 23.98 -6.82
N ALA A 117 12.82 23.25 -5.77
CA ALA A 117 12.78 21.80 -5.86
C ALA A 117 11.35 21.44 -6.29
N PRO A 118 11.14 20.74 -7.43
CA PRO A 118 9.80 20.35 -7.84
C PRO A 118 9.12 19.67 -6.66
N SER A 119 7.91 20.12 -6.29
CA SER A 119 7.11 19.47 -5.24
C SER A 119 7.15 17.96 -5.48
N ARG A 120 7.85 17.24 -4.59
CA ARG A 120 8.03 15.80 -4.71
C ARG A 120 6.74 15.14 -4.27
N TYR A 121 6.35 14.07 -4.95
CA TYR A 121 5.20 13.28 -4.53
C TYR A 121 5.42 12.78 -3.09
N GLY A 122 4.43 13.01 -2.23
CA GLY A 122 4.48 12.60 -0.82
C GLY A 122 4.34 11.09 -0.59
N ILE A 123 3.97 10.34 -1.63
CA ILE A 123 3.78 8.89 -1.66
C ILE A 123 4.36 8.33 -2.97
N ALA A 124 4.41 7.00 -3.11
CA ALA A 124 4.90 6.34 -4.31
C ALA A 124 3.75 5.66 -5.08
N PRO A 125 3.87 5.52 -6.42
CA PRO A 125 2.93 4.71 -7.20
C PRO A 125 3.00 3.25 -6.77
N ASN A 126 1.89 2.53 -6.94
CA ASN A 126 1.83 1.11 -6.63
C ASN A 126 2.84 0.33 -7.50
N ILE A 127 3.28 -0.80 -6.97
CA ILE A 127 4.21 -1.72 -7.65
C ILE A 127 3.57 -3.11 -7.89
N SER A 128 2.30 -3.26 -7.54
CA SER A 128 1.43 -4.40 -7.82
C SER A 128 0.00 -3.91 -8.01
N VAL A 129 -0.87 -4.76 -8.57
CA VAL A 129 -2.29 -4.44 -8.81
C VAL A 129 -3.20 -5.25 -7.88
N ILE A 130 -3.10 -6.57 -7.92
CA ILE A 130 -3.87 -7.56 -7.16
C ILE A 130 -2.96 -8.50 -6.34
N THR A 131 -1.65 -8.55 -6.62
CA THR A 131 -0.72 -9.40 -5.86
C THR A 131 -0.09 -8.70 -4.65
N PRO A 132 0.22 -9.43 -3.56
CA PRO A 132 0.94 -8.86 -2.42
C PRO A 132 2.38 -8.43 -2.74
N THR A 133 2.84 -7.41 -2.03
CA THR A 133 4.25 -6.98 -1.96
C THR A 133 4.79 -7.20 -0.55
N ALA A 134 6.12 -7.21 -0.43
CA ALA A 134 6.78 -7.26 0.87
C ALA A 134 6.87 -5.88 1.57
N TYR A 135 6.47 -4.79 0.90
CA TYR A 135 6.30 -3.51 1.56
C TYR A 135 4.97 -3.45 2.31
N GLY A 136 4.85 -2.55 3.27
CA GLY A 136 3.65 -2.42 4.09
C GLY A 136 3.61 -1.12 4.87
N LYS A 137 2.48 -0.89 5.51
CA LYS A 137 2.21 0.33 6.28
C LYS A 137 2.95 0.30 7.62
N SER A 138 3.43 1.46 8.04
CA SER A 138 4.00 1.67 9.38
C SER A 138 3.00 2.40 10.28
N TRP A 139 3.30 2.47 11.57
CA TRP A 139 2.57 3.27 12.55
C TRP A 139 2.38 4.71 12.06
N GLY A 140 1.20 5.28 12.35
CA GLY A 140 0.82 6.62 11.89
C GLY A 140 0.48 6.66 10.40
N SER A 141 0.06 5.54 9.80
CA SER A 141 -0.41 5.47 8.41
C SER A 141 -1.72 4.71 8.32
N ILE A 142 -2.72 5.32 7.69
CA ILE A 142 -4.03 4.74 7.38
C ILE A 142 -4.27 4.90 5.88
N SER A 143 -4.79 3.88 5.22
CA SER A 143 -5.22 3.94 3.83
C SER A 143 -6.68 3.59 3.68
N VAL A 144 -7.33 4.21 2.72
CA VAL A 144 -8.67 3.81 2.24
C VAL A 144 -8.56 3.62 0.73
N GLY A 145 -9.29 2.68 0.17
CA GLY A 145 -9.33 2.54 -1.28
C GLY A 145 -10.51 1.75 -1.78
N LEU A 146 -10.78 1.93 -3.06
CA LEU A 146 -11.87 1.32 -3.79
C LEU A 146 -11.28 0.50 -4.94
N GLY A 147 -11.73 -0.73 -5.08
CA GLY A 147 -11.52 -1.57 -6.25
C GLY A 147 -12.83 -1.67 -7.02
N LEU A 148 -12.78 -1.58 -8.34
CA LEU A 148 -13.93 -1.72 -9.22
C LEU A 148 -13.58 -2.64 -10.37
N GLN A 149 -14.50 -3.53 -10.72
CA GLN A 149 -14.40 -4.45 -11.84
C GLN A 149 -15.76 -4.47 -12.57
N PRO A 150 -15.87 -3.87 -13.77
CA PRO A 150 -17.15 -3.79 -14.48
C PRO A 150 -17.72 -5.13 -14.94
N ARG A 151 -16.90 -6.20 -14.93
CA ARG A 151 -17.27 -7.55 -15.34
C ARG A 151 -16.57 -8.57 -14.46
N THR A 152 -17.32 -9.33 -13.67
CA THR A 152 -16.75 -10.45 -12.89
C THR A 152 -16.47 -11.67 -13.74
N ARG A 153 -15.66 -12.59 -13.21
CA ARG A 153 -15.30 -13.82 -13.92
C ARG A 153 -16.56 -14.66 -14.14
N PHE A 154 -16.80 -15.09 -15.37
CA PHE A 154 -17.96 -15.89 -15.79
C PHE A 154 -19.32 -15.18 -15.75
N THR A 155 -19.39 -13.89 -15.42
CA THR A 155 -20.64 -13.11 -15.44
C THR A 155 -20.43 -11.77 -16.15
N ASN A 156 -21.51 -11.04 -16.42
CA ASN A 156 -21.44 -9.66 -16.93
C ASN A 156 -21.75 -8.61 -15.87
N GLU A 157 -21.70 -9.02 -14.60
CA GLU A 157 -22.03 -8.14 -13.49
C GLU A 157 -20.82 -7.32 -13.04
N ALA A 158 -21.09 -6.10 -12.61
CA ALA A 158 -20.10 -5.23 -12.01
C ALA A 158 -19.96 -5.56 -10.52
N ASP A 159 -18.73 -5.43 -10.03
CA ASP A 159 -18.38 -5.72 -8.64
C ASP A 159 -17.37 -4.71 -8.12
N GLY A 160 -17.35 -4.53 -6.81
CA GLY A 160 -16.58 -3.51 -6.14
C GLY A 160 -16.12 -3.94 -4.76
N VAL A 161 -15.07 -3.31 -4.27
CA VAL A 161 -14.56 -3.58 -2.93
C VAL A 161 -14.07 -2.28 -2.31
N LEU A 162 -14.43 -2.06 -1.04
CA LEU A 162 -13.89 -1.00 -0.21
C LEU A 162 -12.85 -1.62 0.71
N GLY A 163 -11.66 -1.05 0.74
CA GLY A 163 -10.58 -1.45 1.63
C GLY A 163 -10.22 -0.32 2.58
N VAL A 164 -10.05 -0.64 3.85
CA VAL A 164 -9.43 0.23 4.85
C VAL A 164 -8.25 -0.51 5.44
N GLY A 165 -7.12 0.16 5.65
CA GLY A 165 -5.96 -0.48 6.25
C GLY A 165 -5.15 0.46 7.11
N PHE A 166 -4.46 -0.09 8.10
CA PHE A 166 -3.57 0.69 8.97
C PHE A 166 -2.34 -0.11 9.37
N GLY A 167 -1.25 0.61 9.62
CA GLY A 167 0.03 0.03 10.02
C GLY A 167 0.31 0.15 11.51
N LEU A 168 0.98 -0.85 12.07
CA LEU A 168 1.58 -0.83 13.40
C LEU A 168 3.09 -1.08 13.29
N GLY A 169 3.88 -0.52 14.20
CA GLY A 169 5.34 -0.67 14.19
C GLY A 169 6.03 0.06 13.05
N ASP A 170 7.29 -0.29 12.76
CA ASP A 170 8.06 0.31 11.68
C ASP A 170 8.93 -0.78 11.03
N GLY A 171 8.52 -1.20 9.83
CA GLY A 171 9.19 -2.23 9.05
C GLY A 171 10.65 -1.90 8.69
N ARG A 172 11.08 -0.63 8.77
CA ARG A 172 12.48 -0.23 8.57
C ARG A 172 13.32 -0.32 9.83
N LYS A 173 12.73 -0.17 11.02
CA LYS A 173 13.45 -0.31 12.30
C LYS A 173 13.43 -1.73 12.85
N ALA A 174 12.26 -2.35 12.87
CA ALA A 174 12.04 -3.74 13.24
C ALA A 174 10.94 -4.31 12.35
N VAL A 175 9.94 -4.99 12.90
CA VAL A 175 8.81 -5.54 12.13
C VAL A 175 7.66 -4.52 12.10
N GLY A 176 7.00 -4.42 10.94
CA GLY A 176 5.72 -3.75 10.79
C GLY A 176 4.59 -4.76 10.67
N VAL A 177 3.41 -4.39 11.15
CA VAL A 177 2.16 -5.12 10.97
C VAL A 177 1.22 -4.27 10.12
N ASP A 178 0.71 -4.83 9.03
CA ASP A 178 -0.29 -4.20 8.18
C ASP A 178 -1.60 -4.97 8.35
N ILE A 179 -2.64 -4.27 8.77
CA ILE A 179 -3.98 -4.80 8.99
C ILE A 179 -4.89 -4.17 7.95
N GLY A 180 -5.61 -5.02 7.21
CA GLY A 180 -6.56 -4.60 6.18
C GLY A 180 -7.95 -5.14 6.49
N VAL A 181 -8.96 -4.32 6.27
CA VAL A 181 -10.37 -4.67 6.30
C VAL A 181 -10.90 -4.44 4.89
N SER A 182 -11.56 -5.44 4.31
CA SER A 182 -12.16 -5.38 2.99
C SER A 182 -13.66 -5.64 3.09
N ILE A 183 -14.45 -4.87 2.34
CA ILE A 183 -15.91 -4.95 2.27
C ILE A 183 -16.26 -5.13 0.81
N ALA A 184 -16.91 -6.24 0.47
CA ALA A 184 -17.28 -6.57 -0.90
C ALA A 184 -18.68 -6.05 -1.24
N ASP A 185 -19.64 -6.26 -0.35
CA ASP A 185 -21.00 -5.77 -0.56
C ASP A 185 -21.11 -4.30 -0.12
N LEU A 186 -21.04 -3.36 -1.06
CA LEU A 186 -20.86 -1.94 -0.75
C LEU A 186 -22.14 -1.22 -0.30
N ASP A 187 -23.32 -1.78 -0.55
CA ASP A 187 -24.61 -1.19 -0.16
C ASP A 187 -24.98 -1.54 1.29
N THR A 188 -24.70 -2.77 1.74
CA THR A 188 -25.06 -3.27 3.07
C THR A 188 -23.86 -3.44 4.01
N ALA A 189 -22.64 -3.57 3.46
CA ALA A 189 -21.43 -3.99 4.17
C ALA A 189 -21.57 -5.36 4.88
N GLU A 190 -22.50 -6.20 4.43
CA GLU A 190 -22.79 -7.51 5.03
C GLU A 190 -21.64 -8.50 4.83
N ASP A 191 -20.87 -8.33 3.76
CA ASP A 191 -19.80 -9.24 3.37
C ASP A 191 -18.42 -8.57 3.41
N GLY A 192 -17.48 -9.19 4.11
CA GLY A 192 -16.12 -8.71 4.13
C GLY A 192 -15.13 -9.57 4.89
N SER A 193 -13.89 -9.09 4.95
CA SER A 193 -12.78 -9.83 5.53
C SER A 193 -11.73 -8.95 6.22
N ILE A 194 -10.97 -9.56 7.14
CA ILE A 194 -9.80 -8.98 7.80
C ILE A 194 -8.56 -9.76 7.39
N SER A 195 -7.54 -9.03 6.96
CA SER A 195 -6.25 -9.56 6.51
C SER A 195 -5.10 -9.00 7.36
N PHE A 196 -4.05 -9.82 7.50
CA PHE A 196 -2.86 -9.47 8.28
C PHE A 196 -1.60 -9.70 7.47
N LYS A 197 -0.62 -8.80 7.57
CA LYS A 197 0.71 -8.96 6.97
C LYS A 197 1.80 -8.47 7.93
N LEU A 198 2.75 -9.34 8.23
CA LEU A 198 4.00 -8.99 8.88
C LEU A 198 5.05 -8.71 7.82
N HIS A 199 5.76 -7.60 7.94
CA HIS A 199 6.75 -7.19 6.95
C HIS A 199 7.98 -6.54 7.57
N ARG A 200 9.11 -6.69 6.87
CA ARG A 200 10.41 -6.14 7.26
C ARG A 200 11.13 -5.62 6.02
N GLN A 201 11.55 -4.36 6.07
CA GLN A 201 12.52 -3.81 5.13
C GLN A 201 13.93 -4.10 5.65
N LEU A 202 14.71 -4.74 4.81
CA LEU A 202 16.10 -5.09 5.00
C LEU A 202 16.99 -4.07 4.25
N PRO A 203 18.31 -4.08 4.48
CA PRO A 203 19.23 -3.23 3.74
C PRO A 203 19.12 -3.39 2.20
N ASP A 204 19.64 -2.40 1.49
CA ASP A 204 19.69 -2.36 0.02
C ASP A 204 18.33 -2.42 -0.67
N ASP A 205 17.28 -1.84 -0.09
CA ASP A 205 15.93 -1.82 -0.67
C ASP A 205 15.35 -3.23 -0.94
N PHE A 206 15.69 -4.19 -0.07
CA PHE A 206 15.09 -5.52 -0.06
C PHE A 206 14.05 -5.63 1.06
N ALA A 207 12.95 -6.31 0.83
CA ALA A 207 11.90 -6.49 1.82
C ALA A 207 11.38 -7.92 1.80
N VAL A 208 10.93 -8.38 2.97
CA VAL A 208 10.31 -9.70 3.17
C VAL A 208 9.01 -9.55 3.93
N ALA A 209 8.02 -10.36 3.60
CA ALA A 209 6.74 -10.39 4.31
C ALA A 209 6.12 -11.79 4.31
N VAL A 210 5.31 -12.02 5.34
CA VAL A 210 4.38 -13.14 5.43
C VAL A 210 3.01 -12.59 5.80
N GLY A 211 1.96 -13.16 5.23
CA GLY A 211 0.62 -12.68 5.48
C GLY A 211 -0.45 -13.73 5.35
N VAL A 212 -1.63 -13.38 5.85
CA VAL A 212 -2.86 -14.14 5.74
C VAL A 212 -3.92 -13.18 5.22
N LEU A 213 -4.39 -13.45 4.01
CA LEU A 213 -5.55 -12.78 3.44
C LEU A 213 -6.81 -13.50 3.88
N ASN A 214 -7.88 -12.75 4.14
CA ASN A 214 -9.17 -13.29 4.55
C ASN A 214 -9.01 -14.22 5.77
N ALA A 215 -8.30 -13.71 6.78
CA ALA A 215 -8.00 -14.45 8.00
C ALA A 215 -9.24 -14.57 8.91
N ILE A 216 -10.09 -13.55 8.85
CA ILE A 216 -11.38 -13.49 9.54
C ILE A 216 -12.37 -12.96 8.52
N ASP A 217 -13.37 -13.75 8.19
CA ASP A 217 -14.41 -13.38 7.24
C ASP A 217 -15.74 -13.23 7.98
N TRP A 218 -16.59 -12.33 7.51
CA TRP A 218 -17.98 -12.21 7.93
C TRP A 218 -18.88 -12.11 6.70
N GLY A 219 -20.14 -12.51 6.88
CA GLY A 219 -21.07 -12.64 5.76
C GLY A 219 -20.82 -13.88 4.90
N LEU A 220 -21.29 -13.84 3.66
CA LEU A 220 -21.17 -14.90 2.67
C LEU A 220 -20.04 -14.58 1.68
N THR A 221 -18.80 -14.58 2.17
CA THR A 221 -17.63 -14.48 1.29
C THR A 221 -17.16 -15.87 0.85
N ASP A 222 -16.86 -16.00 -0.44
CA ASP A 222 -16.30 -17.21 -1.07
C ASP A 222 -14.79 -17.07 -1.36
N SER A 223 -14.18 -15.96 -0.93
CA SER A 223 -12.76 -15.67 -1.18
C SER A 223 -11.78 -16.62 -0.48
N GLY A 224 -12.18 -17.21 0.65
CA GLY A 224 -11.40 -18.17 1.43
C GLY A 224 -10.07 -17.63 1.99
N THR A 225 -9.54 -18.30 3.02
CA THR A 225 -8.28 -17.88 3.66
C THR A 225 -7.05 -18.25 2.82
N SER A 226 -6.17 -17.28 2.58
CA SER A 226 -4.94 -17.46 1.80
C SER A 226 -3.70 -17.04 2.58
N VAL A 227 -2.82 -18.00 2.88
CA VAL A 227 -1.53 -17.74 3.54
C VAL A 227 -0.46 -17.56 2.46
N TYR A 228 0.44 -16.60 2.63
CA TYR A 228 1.51 -16.35 1.67
C TYR A 228 2.81 -15.86 2.32
N GLY A 229 3.90 -16.03 1.57
CA GLY A 229 5.18 -15.37 1.80
C GLY A 229 5.65 -14.68 0.51
N VAL A 230 6.26 -13.50 0.65
CA VAL A 230 6.71 -12.69 -0.49
C VAL A 230 8.00 -11.96 -0.16
N VAL A 231 8.84 -11.80 -1.17
CA VAL A 231 10.00 -10.91 -1.15
C VAL A 231 9.85 -9.84 -2.21
N THR A 232 10.34 -8.63 -1.94
CA THR A 232 10.35 -7.52 -2.90
C THR A 232 11.73 -6.88 -2.93
N LYS A 233 12.25 -6.60 -4.12
CA LYS A 233 13.50 -5.87 -4.32
C LYS A 233 13.25 -4.66 -5.21
N ARG A 234 13.77 -3.50 -4.80
CA ARG A 234 13.93 -2.35 -5.68
C ARG A 234 15.34 -2.30 -6.27
N PHE A 235 15.42 -2.12 -7.58
CA PHE A 235 16.63 -1.84 -8.32
C PHE A 235 16.60 -0.38 -8.77
N ARG A 236 17.67 0.36 -8.43
CA ARG A 236 17.90 1.71 -8.94
C ARG A 236 18.70 1.57 -10.23
N LEU A 237 18.03 1.80 -11.35
CA LEU A 237 18.63 1.68 -12.68
C LEU A 237 19.32 2.97 -13.12
N ARG A 238 18.97 4.10 -12.48
CA ARG A 238 19.56 5.42 -12.73
C ARG A 238 19.71 6.17 -11.41
N ASP A 239 20.68 7.09 -11.34
CA ASP A 239 20.92 7.92 -10.15
C ASP A 239 19.75 8.88 -9.84
N ARG A 240 19.03 9.29 -10.90
CA ARG A 240 17.92 10.23 -10.84
C ARG A 240 16.58 9.52 -10.92
N VAL A 241 15.80 9.57 -9.84
CA VAL A 241 14.50 8.90 -9.66
C VAL A 241 13.34 9.54 -10.45
N ASP A 242 13.54 10.75 -10.95
CA ASP A 242 12.60 11.50 -11.82
C ASP A 242 12.67 11.05 -13.29
N ARG A 243 13.70 10.29 -13.66
CA ARG A 243 13.88 9.84 -15.04
C ARG A 243 13.04 8.60 -15.35
N PRO A 244 12.52 8.46 -16.58
CA PRO A 244 11.99 7.20 -17.09
C PRO A 244 12.99 6.06 -16.91
N PHE A 245 12.46 4.89 -16.55
CA PHE A 245 13.19 3.65 -16.29
C PHE A 245 14.28 3.81 -15.23
N SER A 246 14.08 4.67 -14.23
CA SER A 246 15.02 4.87 -13.12
C SER A 246 14.88 3.84 -12.01
N GLN A 247 13.70 3.23 -11.89
CA GLN A 247 13.37 2.28 -10.84
C GLN A 247 12.68 1.06 -11.42
N LEU A 248 13.10 -0.12 -10.94
CA LEU A 248 12.48 -1.40 -11.21
C LEU A 248 12.19 -2.08 -9.87
N TYR A 249 10.99 -2.61 -9.71
CA TYR A 249 10.57 -3.34 -8.53
C TYR A 249 10.21 -4.76 -8.98
N VAL A 250 10.67 -5.74 -8.21
CA VAL A 250 10.37 -7.14 -8.45
C VAL A 250 9.86 -7.73 -7.15
N SER A 251 8.65 -8.29 -7.18
CA SER A 251 8.05 -9.05 -6.09
C SER A 251 7.85 -10.48 -6.54
N ALA A 252 8.21 -11.43 -5.69
CA ALA A 252 8.02 -12.86 -5.95
C ALA A 252 7.59 -13.54 -4.66
N GLY A 253 6.56 -14.37 -4.75
CA GLY A 253 5.97 -15.01 -3.59
C GLY A 253 5.28 -16.33 -3.91
N VAL A 254 4.93 -17.02 -2.85
CA VAL A 254 4.18 -18.27 -2.90
C VAL A 254 3.07 -18.24 -1.86
N GLY A 255 1.95 -18.86 -2.15
CA GLY A 255 0.82 -18.89 -1.23
C GLY A 255 -0.22 -19.96 -1.54
N SER A 256 -1.13 -20.15 -0.60
CA SER A 256 -2.30 -21.04 -0.72
C SER A 256 -3.53 -20.28 -1.22
N GLY A 257 -4.69 -20.96 -1.31
CA GLY A 257 -5.97 -20.33 -1.61
C GLY A 257 -6.00 -19.67 -2.98
N GLN A 258 -6.18 -18.35 -3.02
CA GLN A 258 -6.33 -17.58 -4.26
C GLN A 258 -5.08 -17.60 -5.17
N PHE A 259 -3.91 -17.96 -4.64
CA PHE A 259 -2.66 -18.01 -5.41
C PHE A 259 -2.45 -19.33 -6.15
N ARG A 260 -3.31 -20.33 -5.90
CA ARG A 260 -3.28 -21.62 -6.63
C ARG A 260 -3.62 -21.40 -8.10
N SER A 261 -3.17 -22.31 -8.97
CA SER A 261 -3.63 -22.32 -10.36
C SER A 261 -5.13 -22.62 -10.46
N GLU A 262 -5.78 -22.13 -11.52
CA GLU A 262 -7.21 -22.34 -11.73
C GLU A 262 -7.57 -23.83 -11.75
N SER A 263 -6.76 -24.68 -12.40
CA SER A 263 -6.98 -26.14 -12.41
C SER A 263 -6.97 -26.76 -11.01
N ASN A 264 -6.11 -26.27 -10.10
CA ASN A 264 -6.05 -26.78 -8.73
C ASN A 264 -7.19 -26.24 -7.87
N ILE A 265 -7.70 -25.05 -8.18
CA ILE A 265 -8.92 -24.52 -7.57
C ILE A 265 -10.12 -25.35 -7.98
N ASN A 266 -10.27 -25.62 -9.28
CA ASN A 266 -11.38 -26.42 -9.82
C ASN A 266 -11.38 -27.88 -9.36
N LYS A 267 -10.21 -28.43 -8.99
CA LYS A 267 -10.05 -29.80 -8.45
C LYS A 267 -10.05 -29.86 -6.92
N ASP A 268 -10.22 -28.72 -6.26
CA ASP A 268 -10.13 -28.55 -4.82
C ASP A 268 -8.85 -29.16 -4.19
N ALA A 269 -7.74 -29.06 -4.93
CA ALA A 269 -6.46 -29.65 -4.55
C ALA A 269 -5.72 -28.71 -3.59
N ASN A 270 -5.31 -29.23 -2.43
CA ASN A 270 -4.43 -28.49 -1.51
C ASN A 270 -3.03 -28.34 -2.12
N SER A 271 -2.82 -27.25 -2.85
CA SER A 271 -1.54 -26.88 -3.46
C SER A 271 -1.11 -25.48 -3.05
N VAL A 272 0.19 -25.23 -3.18
CA VAL A 272 0.76 -23.88 -3.15
C VAL A 272 0.90 -23.39 -4.59
N GLY A 273 0.62 -22.12 -4.84
CA GLY A 273 0.89 -21.48 -6.12
C GLY A 273 1.87 -20.32 -5.99
N PHE A 274 2.41 -19.93 -7.13
CA PHE A 274 3.40 -18.86 -7.28
C PHE A 274 2.72 -17.61 -7.80
N PHE A 275 3.09 -16.46 -7.24
CA PHE A 275 2.72 -15.16 -7.76
C PHE A 275 3.95 -14.26 -7.86
N SER A 276 3.89 -13.31 -8.78
CA SER A 276 4.98 -12.36 -9.00
C SER A 276 4.47 -11.06 -9.59
N SER A 277 5.17 -9.97 -9.31
CA SER A 277 4.91 -8.67 -9.90
C SER A 277 6.20 -7.99 -10.30
N VAL A 278 6.21 -7.34 -11.45
CA VAL A 278 7.30 -6.50 -11.94
C VAL A 278 6.73 -5.14 -12.26
N ALA A 279 7.27 -4.11 -11.62
CA ALA A 279 6.88 -2.73 -11.86
C ALA A 279 8.09 -1.89 -12.29
N VAL A 280 7.93 -1.11 -13.35
CA VAL A 280 8.97 -0.20 -13.84
C VAL A 280 8.43 1.22 -13.91
N ARG A 281 9.23 2.18 -13.43
CA ARG A 281 8.88 3.59 -13.53
C ARG A 281 9.01 4.03 -14.98
N VAL A 282 7.90 4.26 -15.68
CA VAL A 282 7.91 4.68 -17.11
C VAL A 282 7.92 6.19 -17.27
N ALA A 283 7.39 6.91 -16.29
CA ALA A 283 7.46 8.36 -16.15
C ALA A 283 7.37 8.71 -14.66
N GLU A 284 7.69 9.93 -14.24
CA GLU A 284 7.30 10.40 -12.90
C GLU A 284 5.89 11.01 -13.01
N PRO A 285 4.87 10.55 -12.24
CA PRO A 285 4.86 9.55 -11.16
C PRO A 285 4.16 8.22 -11.56
N VAL A 286 4.52 7.65 -12.71
CA VAL A 286 3.81 6.52 -13.33
C VAL A 286 4.66 5.24 -13.32
N ASN A 287 4.11 4.19 -12.72
CA ASN A 287 4.63 2.83 -12.83
C ASN A 287 3.80 2.04 -13.86
N LEU A 288 4.48 1.30 -14.72
CA LEU A 288 3.90 0.19 -15.49
C LEU A 288 4.13 -1.10 -14.71
N ILE A 289 3.07 -1.89 -14.54
CA ILE A 289 3.05 -3.09 -13.72
C ILE A 289 2.62 -4.26 -14.60
N ALA A 290 3.34 -5.38 -14.50
CA ALA A 290 2.94 -6.66 -15.04
C ALA A 290 3.06 -7.70 -13.93
N GLU A 291 2.01 -8.50 -13.71
CA GLU A 291 2.00 -9.45 -12.62
C GLU A 291 1.20 -10.72 -12.93
N TRP A 292 1.63 -11.80 -12.29
CA TRP A 292 1.02 -13.11 -12.34
C TRP A 292 0.48 -13.44 -10.95
N SER A 293 -0.83 -13.67 -10.82
CA SER A 293 -1.46 -13.97 -9.52
C SER A 293 -1.39 -15.44 -9.11
N GLY A 294 -0.91 -16.31 -9.99
CA GLY A 294 -1.11 -17.75 -9.91
C GLY A 294 -2.15 -18.25 -10.91
N GLN A 295 -3.04 -17.36 -11.36
CA GLN A 295 -4.14 -17.65 -12.28
C GLN A 295 -4.16 -16.67 -13.46
N ASP A 296 -4.14 -15.38 -13.15
CA ASP A 296 -4.33 -14.31 -14.12
C ASP A 296 -3.00 -13.61 -14.39
N LEU A 297 -2.75 -13.31 -15.66
CA LEU A 297 -1.77 -12.30 -16.07
C LEU A 297 -2.46 -10.93 -16.10
N THR A 298 -1.96 -10.01 -15.29
CA THR A 298 -2.46 -8.64 -15.17
C THR A 298 -1.42 -7.64 -15.65
N ILE A 299 -1.84 -6.66 -16.45
CA ILE A 299 -1.04 -5.48 -16.80
C ILE A 299 -1.80 -4.24 -16.32
N GLY A 300 -1.11 -3.34 -15.62
CA GLY A 300 -1.70 -2.12 -15.12
C GLY A 300 -0.74 -0.94 -15.13
N LEU A 301 -1.30 0.25 -14.98
CA LEU A 301 -0.55 1.48 -14.72
C LEU A 301 -0.91 1.94 -13.32
N SER A 302 0.05 2.47 -12.57
CA SER A 302 -0.22 3.19 -11.33
C SER A 302 0.29 4.61 -11.43
N VAL A 303 -0.59 5.58 -11.14
CA VAL A 303 -0.33 7.01 -11.30
C VAL A 303 -0.75 7.77 -10.06
N LEU A 304 0.01 8.81 -9.72
CA LEU A 304 -0.36 9.81 -8.74
C LEU A 304 -0.82 11.07 -9.48
N PRO A 305 -2.13 11.33 -9.59
CA PRO A 305 -2.61 12.45 -10.40
C PRO A 305 -2.14 13.81 -9.87
N PHE A 306 -1.89 13.91 -8.56
CA PHE A 306 -1.54 15.16 -7.88
C PHE A 306 -0.32 14.97 -6.98
N ARG A 307 0.52 16.00 -6.87
CA ARG A 307 1.75 15.97 -6.04
C ARG A 307 1.45 16.12 -4.55
N ASN A 308 0.45 16.93 -4.23
CA ASN A 308 0.11 17.35 -2.87
C ASN A 308 -1.09 16.57 -2.29
N ILE A 309 -1.71 15.69 -3.08
CA ILE A 309 -2.82 14.85 -2.65
C ILE A 309 -2.32 13.40 -2.74
N PRO A 310 -2.31 12.63 -1.62
CA PRO A 310 -1.81 11.26 -1.59
C PRO A 310 -2.82 10.27 -2.18
N LEU A 311 -3.24 10.53 -3.42
CA LEU A 311 -4.19 9.73 -4.20
C LEU A 311 -3.42 8.92 -5.26
N VAL A 312 -3.68 7.62 -5.33
CA VAL A 312 -3.15 6.70 -6.32
C VAL A 312 -4.29 6.13 -7.14
N VAL A 313 -4.16 6.13 -8.46
CA VAL A 313 -5.12 5.53 -9.38
C VAL A 313 -4.41 4.44 -10.16
N THR A 314 -5.00 3.25 -10.20
CA THR A 314 -4.39 2.05 -10.78
C THR A 314 -5.36 1.34 -11.72
N PRO A 315 -5.50 1.79 -12.99
CA PRO A 315 -6.22 1.02 -14.00
C PRO A 315 -5.40 -0.19 -14.43
N GLY A 316 -6.09 -1.28 -14.78
CA GLY A 316 -5.45 -2.49 -15.29
C GLY A 316 -6.39 -3.37 -16.09
N VAL A 317 -5.79 -4.36 -16.75
CA VAL A 317 -6.49 -5.45 -17.43
C VAL A 317 -5.93 -6.75 -16.88
N THR A 318 -6.82 -7.60 -16.38
CA THR A 318 -6.52 -8.94 -15.84
C THR A 318 -7.01 -10.03 -16.78
N ASP A 319 -6.60 -11.28 -16.54
CA ASP A 319 -6.84 -12.47 -17.36
C ASP A 319 -6.49 -12.27 -18.85
N ILE A 320 -5.35 -11.62 -19.11
CA ILE A 320 -4.90 -11.32 -20.48
C ILE A 320 -4.64 -12.60 -21.28
N THR A 321 -4.22 -13.66 -20.60
CA THR A 321 -3.96 -14.98 -21.18
C THR A 321 -5.23 -15.79 -21.43
N GLY A 322 -6.37 -15.43 -20.84
CA GLY A 322 -7.60 -16.24 -20.86
C GLY A 322 -7.43 -17.60 -20.18
N SER A 323 -6.44 -17.73 -19.29
CA SER A 323 -6.02 -19.00 -18.69
C SER A 323 -6.79 -19.36 -17.44
N ALA A 324 -7.54 -18.40 -16.89
CA ALA A 324 -8.21 -18.52 -15.60
C ALA A 324 -9.74 -18.35 -15.68
N GLY A 325 -10.30 -18.06 -16.86
CA GLY A 325 -11.71 -17.70 -16.98
C GLY A 325 -12.17 -17.42 -18.40
N ASP A 326 -13.11 -16.48 -18.51
CA ASP A 326 -13.83 -16.10 -19.73
C ASP A 326 -13.22 -14.84 -20.41
N GLY A 327 -11.89 -14.70 -20.28
CA GLY A 327 -11.09 -13.70 -20.99
C GLY A 327 -10.85 -12.42 -20.20
N SER A 328 -10.25 -11.45 -20.88
CA SER A 328 -9.72 -10.26 -20.24
C SER A 328 -10.79 -9.40 -19.56
N ARG A 329 -10.42 -8.79 -18.43
CA ARG A 329 -11.32 -7.96 -17.62
C ARG A 329 -10.62 -6.67 -17.23
N PHE A 330 -11.33 -5.55 -17.33
CA PHE A 330 -10.84 -4.27 -16.83
C PHE A 330 -11.02 -4.17 -15.32
N ILE A 331 -10.02 -3.64 -14.63
CA ILE A 331 -10.03 -3.37 -13.20
C ILE A 331 -9.53 -1.95 -12.92
N LEU A 332 -10.07 -1.33 -11.89
CA LEU A 332 -9.67 0.01 -11.46
C LEU A 332 -9.52 0.04 -9.94
N GLY A 333 -8.33 0.41 -9.47
CA GLY A 333 -8.08 0.72 -8.06
C GLY A 333 -7.92 2.21 -7.84
N VAL A 334 -8.53 2.75 -6.79
CA VAL A 334 -8.28 4.11 -6.28
C VAL A 334 -7.90 4.00 -4.82
N GLY A 335 -6.75 4.54 -4.42
CA GLY A 335 -6.25 4.48 -3.06
C GLY A 335 -5.87 5.86 -2.54
N TYR A 336 -6.12 6.09 -1.26
CA TYR A 336 -5.76 7.31 -0.55
C TYR A 336 -5.00 6.96 0.73
N LEU A 337 -3.91 7.70 1.01
CA LEU A 337 -3.06 7.46 2.18
C LEU A 337 -3.01 8.67 3.09
N ILE A 338 -3.38 8.48 4.36
CA ILE A 338 -3.28 9.45 5.44
C ILE A 338 -2.07 9.10 6.29
N SER A 339 -1.33 10.11 6.73
CA SER A 339 -0.23 9.92 7.69
C SER A 339 -0.19 11.02 8.74
N PHE A 340 0.09 10.66 9.99
CA PHE A 340 0.16 11.55 11.16
C PHE A 340 1.25 11.11 12.13
#